data_AF-A0A978U5E2-F1
#
_entry.id   AF-A0A978U5E2-F1
#
_cell.length_a   1.000
_cell.length_b   1.000
_cell.length_c   1.000
_cell.angle_alpha   90.00
_cell.angle_beta   90.00
_cell.angle_gamma   90.00
#
_symmetry.space_group_name_H-M   'P 1'
#
loop_
_entity.id
_entity.type
_entity.pdbx_description
1 polymer ?
#
loop_
_entity_poly.entity_id
_entity_poly.type
_entity_poly.pdbx_seq_one_letter_code
_entity_poly.pdbx_strand_id
1 'polypeptide(L)'
;MRCLTPFGLGLTTIAVIAIAGCDTVTTTQYQAIAITRYTWLVDYYDQNRSSDRPPRIEAFASTELTNENGQHPPDAVTGPDDRGLWWPALPPRPTVDELEARQRPQETIGTPRLNKSVEYFVTFRNPGEPNRTLPTRYEIYRQVVRSYEQRQPLQFVLGINNGSVENVVPQ
;
A
#
# COMPACT_ATOMS: atom_id res chain seq x y z
N MET A 1 7.94 -19.55 10.61
CA MET A 1 8.66 -20.10 11.79
C MET A 1 7.64 -20.36 12.89
N ARG A 2 7.65 -21.56 13.49
CA ARG A 2 6.68 -21.99 14.51
C ARG A 2 7.15 -21.53 15.90
N CYS A 3 6.27 -20.97 16.72
CA CYS A 3 6.56 -20.70 18.13
C CYS A 3 6.73 -22.04 18.88
N LEU A 4 7.91 -22.22 19.46
CA LEU A 4 8.24 -23.34 20.36
C LEU A 4 7.86 -22.94 21.80
N THR A 5 7.14 -23.81 22.48
CA THR A 5 6.89 -23.76 23.93
C THR A 5 8.13 -24.22 24.70
N PRO A 6 8.65 -23.47 25.70
CA PRO A 6 9.82 -23.91 26.45
C PRO A 6 9.40 -24.77 27.65
N PHE A 7 10.02 -25.94 27.77
CA PHE A 7 10.02 -26.81 28.94
C PHE A 7 11.34 -26.55 29.72
N GLY A 8 11.23 -26.22 31.02
CA GLY A 8 12.21 -26.60 32.06
C GLY A 8 13.51 -25.79 32.28
N LEU A 9 13.51 -25.02 33.37
CA LEU A 9 14.57 -24.84 34.42
C LEU A 9 16.04 -24.58 34.04
N GLY A 10 16.53 -23.37 34.36
CA GLY A 10 17.94 -23.07 34.57
C GLY A 10 18.17 -21.61 35.00
N LEU A 11 18.67 -21.38 36.23
CA LEU A 11 19.06 -20.05 36.74
C LEU A 11 20.06 -19.39 35.79
N THR A 12 19.65 -18.32 35.13
CA THR A 12 20.51 -17.43 34.32
C THR A 12 20.01 -16.01 34.46
N THR A 13 20.94 -15.07 34.66
CA THR A 13 20.72 -13.62 34.70
C THR A 13 19.89 -13.18 33.49
N ILE A 14 18.65 -12.77 33.74
CA ILE A 14 17.70 -12.33 32.71
C ILE A 14 18.19 -10.97 32.19
N ALA A 15 18.97 -11.00 31.11
CA ALA A 15 19.00 -9.89 30.17
C ALA A 15 17.58 -9.77 29.61
N VAL A 16 16.86 -8.72 30.00
CA VAL A 16 15.55 -8.39 29.43
C VAL A 16 15.79 -8.01 27.97
N ILE A 17 15.76 -8.99 27.09
CA ILE A 17 15.55 -8.77 25.67
C ILE A 17 14.10 -8.32 25.59
N ALA A 18 13.89 -7.01 25.46
CA ALA A 18 12.60 -6.48 25.06
C ALA A 18 12.34 -7.01 23.65
N ILE A 19 11.69 -8.17 23.57
CA ILE A 19 11.14 -8.69 22.32
C ILE A 19 10.11 -7.64 21.92
N ALA A 20 10.36 -6.90 20.84
CA ALA A 20 9.41 -5.93 20.30
C ALA A 20 8.06 -6.65 20.15
N GLY A 21 7.12 -6.34 21.05
CA GLY A 21 5.82 -6.98 21.08
C GLY A 21 5.06 -6.65 19.80
N CYS A 22 4.30 -7.60 19.29
CA CYS A 22 3.21 -7.28 18.37
C CYS A 22 2.13 -6.63 19.22
N ASP A 23 2.03 -5.31 19.20
CA ASP A 23 0.96 -4.60 19.90
C ASP A 23 -0.37 -4.92 19.22
N THR A 24 -1.44 -4.93 20.01
CA THR A 24 -2.79 -5.16 19.51
C THR A 24 -3.72 -4.05 19.90
N VAL A 25 -4.70 -3.76 19.03
CA VAL A 25 -5.68 -2.69 19.19
C VAL A 25 -7.05 -3.24 18.86
N THR A 26 -7.98 -3.20 19.81
CA THR A 26 -9.37 -3.60 19.59
C THR A 26 -10.28 -2.37 19.54
N THR A 27 -11.00 -2.18 18.44
CA THR A 27 -11.88 -1.01 18.26
C THR A 27 -13.01 -1.27 17.25
N THR A 28 -14.10 -0.52 17.38
CA THR A 28 -15.18 -0.40 16.38
C THR A 28 -15.02 0.85 15.51
N GLN A 29 -14.03 1.69 15.81
CA GLN A 29 -13.76 2.92 15.09
C GLN A 29 -12.58 2.71 14.15
N TYR A 30 -12.89 2.33 12.92
CA TYR A 30 -11.90 2.09 11.89
C TYR A 30 -12.44 2.44 10.50
N GLN A 31 -11.53 2.64 9.55
CA GLN A 31 -11.79 2.86 8.14
C GLN A 31 -10.74 2.11 7.31
N ALA A 32 -11.18 1.52 6.20
CA ALA A 32 -10.30 0.95 5.20
C ALA A 32 -10.08 1.96 4.09
N ILE A 33 -8.81 2.22 3.73
CA ILE A 33 -8.45 3.17 2.67
C ILE A 33 -7.60 2.42 1.64
N ALA A 34 -7.91 2.60 0.36
CA ALA A 34 -7.03 2.20 -0.73
C ALA A 34 -6.81 3.37 -1.69
N ILE A 35 -5.56 3.66 -2.06
CA ILE A 35 -5.22 4.70 -3.02
C ILE A 35 -4.88 4.00 -4.33
N THR A 36 -5.75 4.11 -5.32
CA THR A 36 -5.48 3.60 -6.67
C THR A 36 -4.83 4.70 -7.50
N ARG A 37 -3.80 4.35 -8.28
CA ARG A 37 -3.02 5.32 -9.05
C ARG A 37 -2.73 4.81 -10.44
N TYR A 38 -2.93 5.69 -11.42
CA TYR A 38 -2.40 5.56 -12.77
C TYR A 38 -1.21 6.49 -12.92
N THR A 39 -0.10 6.01 -13.48
CA THR A 39 1.08 6.82 -13.77
C THR A 39 1.65 6.43 -15.12
N TRP A 40 1.90 7.40 -15.99
CA TRP A 40 2.65 7.14 -17.22
C TRP A 40 4.13 6.96 -16.89
N LEU A 41 4.70 5.83 -17.30
CA LEU A 41 6.13 5.55 -17.21
C LEU A 41 6.72 5.47 -18.62
N VAL A 42 7.94 5.96 -18.78
CA VAL A 42 8.70 5.87 -20.04
C VAL A 42 10.09 5.37 -19.73
N ASP A 43 10.50 4.34 -20.48
CA ASP A 43 11.83 3.77 -20.38
C ASP A 43 12.75 4.49 -21.38
N TYR A 44 13.90 4.97 -20.92
CA TYR A 44 14.95 5.59 -21.74
C TYR A 44 16.16 4.65 -21.81
N TYR A 45 16.50 4.22 -23.03
CA TYR A 45 17.54 3.21 -23.28
C TYR A 45 18.85 3.86 -23.72
N ASP A 46 19.95 3.56 -23.04
CA ASP A 46 21.29 4.01 -23.48
C ASP A 46 21.64 3.36 -24.83
N GLN A 47 21.98 4.15 -25.85
CA GLN A 47 22.33 3.69 -27.20
C GLN A 47 23.72 3.03 -27.28
N ASN A 48 24.63 3.41 -26.39
CA ASN A 48 26.07 3.10 -26.50
C ASN A 48 26.59 2.14 -25.40
N ARG A 49 25.71 1.50 -24.61
CA ARG A 49 26.12 0.61 -23.51
C ARG A 49 25.56 -0.80 -23.70
N SER A 50 26.29 -1.80 -23.18
CA SER A 50 25.87 -3.21 -23.20
C SER A 50 24.39 -3.32 -22.79
N SER A 51 23.65 -4.20 -23.46
CA SER A 51 22.23 -4.49 -23.22
C SER A 51 21.89 -4.92 -21.78
N ASP A 52 22.91 -5.12 -20.94
CA ASP A 52 22.79 -5.52 -19.54
C ASP A 52 22.40 -4.38 -18.59
N ARG A 53 22.46 -3.12 -19.03
CA ARG A 53 22.04 -1.99 -18.18
C ARG A 53 20.53 -1.78 -18.27
N PRO A 54 19.79 -1.78 -17.14
CA PRO A 54 18.37 -1.48 -17.16
C PRO A 54 18.13 -0.03 -17.65
N PRO A 55 17.03 0.21 -18.39
CA PRO A 55 16.70 1.55 -18.85
C PRO A 55 16.41 2.48 -17.66
N ARG A 56 16.63 3.78 -17.87
CA ARG A 56 16.17 4.80 -16.92
C ARG A 56 14.67 4.96 -17.08
N ILE A 57 13.94 4.80 -15.98
CA ILE A 57 12.47 4.92 -15.98
C ILE A 57 12.10 6.31 -15.46
N GLU A 58 11.31 7.05 -16.24
CA GLU A 58 10.78 8.35 -15.84
C GLU A 58 9.27 8.29 -15.67
N ALA A 59 8.76 8.94 -14.62
CA ALA A 59 7.34 9.09 -14.35
C ALA A 59 6.81 10.43 -14.87
N PHE A 60 5.70 10.39 -15.59
CA PHE A 60 5.00 11.56 -16.15
C PHE A 60 3.71 11.83 -15.36
N ALA A 61 2.66 12.31 -16.04
CA ALA A 61 1.38 12.59 -15.43
C ALA A 61 0.81 11.38 -14.68
N SER A 62 0.18 11.67 -13.55
CA SER A 62 -0.46 10.68 -12.69
C SER A 62 -1.81 11.18 -12.21
N THR A 63 -2.76 10.27 -12.04
CA THR A 63 -4.04 10.49 -11.37
C THR A 63 -4.21 9.45 -10.29
N GLU A 64 -4.86 9.83 -9.20
CA GLU A 64 -5.12 8.98 -8.05
C GLU A 64 -6.58 9.07 -7.61
N LEU A 65 -7.08 8.01 -6.95
CA LEU A 65 -8.39 7.98 -6.35
C LEU A 65 -8.35 7.27 -5.01
N THR A 66 -8.84 7.94 -3.97
CA THR A 66 -9.02 7.37 -2.64
C THR A 66 -10.33 6.57 -2.60
N ASN A 67 -10.19 5.30 -2.27
CA ASN A 67 -11.29 4.36 -2.02
C ASN A 67 -11.47 4.22 -0.51
N GLU A 68 -12.62 4.64 0.01
CA GLU A 68 -12.94 4.55 1.43
C GLU A 68 -14.00 3.49 1.70
N ASN A 69 -13.69 2.52 2.56
CA ASN A 69 -14.61 1.47 3.01
C ASN A 69 -15.31 0.70 1.88
N GLY A 70 -14.68 0.61 0.69
CA GLY A 70 -15.26 -0.02 -0.50
C GLY A 70 -16.48 0.70 -1.08
N GLN A 71 -16.80 1.90 -0.62
CA GLN A 71 -17.87 2.73 -1.14
C GLN A 71 -17.47 3.33 -2.49
N HIS A 72 -18.44 3.57 -3.37
CA HIS A 72 -18.23 4.19 -4.68
C HIS A 72 -17.82 5.66 -4.53
N PRO A 73 -16.57 6.05 -4.89
CA PRO A 73 -16.15 7.44 -4.87
C PRO A 73 -16.82 8.24 -5.99
N PRO A 74 -17.18 9.51 -5.78
CA PRO A 74 -17.86 10.33 -6.79
C PRO A 74 -17.01 10.58 -8.05
N ASP A 75 -15.68 10.65 -7.90
CA ASP A 75 -14.74 10.92 -8.99
C ASP A 75 -14.24 9.63 -9.68
N ALA A 76 -14.81 8.48 -9.34
CA ALA A 76 -14.50 7.22 -9.99
C ALA A 76 -14.99 7.23 -11.44
N VAL A 77 -14.11 6.82 -12.36
CA VAL A 77 -14.46 6.70 -13.79
C VAL A 77 -14.65 5.24 -14.18
N THR A 78 -13.94 4.32 -13.53
CA THR A 78 -14.04 2.88 -13.77
C THR A 78 -14.06 2.10 -12.47
N GLY A 79 -14.70 0.93 -12.48
CA GLY A 79 -14.77 0.04 -11.33
C GLY A 79 -16.19 -0.45 -11.02
N PRO A 80 -16.35 -1.24 -9.94
CA PRO A 80 -15.26 -1.82 -9.16
C PRO A 80 -14.52 -2.88 -9.99
N ASP A 81 -13.21 -3.03 -9.79
CA ASP A 81 -12.43 -4.10 -10.41
C ASP A 81 -12.63 -5.46 -9.69
N ASP A 82 -11.84 -6.48 -10.07
CA ASP A 82 -11.85 -7.82 -9.46
C ASP A 82 -11.45 -7.82 -7.98
N ARG A 83 -10.83 -6.75 -7.49
CA ARG A 83 -10.47 -6.51 -6.09
C ARG A 83 -11.46 -5.61 -5.36
N GLY A 84 -12.53 -5.18 -6.03
CA GLY A 84 -13.54 -4.29 -5.48
C GLY A 84 -13.07 -2.83 -5.41
N LEU A 85 -12.08 -2.43 -6.21
CA LEU A 85 -11.51 -1.08 -6.21
C LEU A 85 -12.01 -0.24 -7.38
N TRP A 86 -12.27 1.02 -7.09
CA TRP A 86 -12.61 2.05 -8.05
C TRP A 86 -11.36 2.80 -8.49
N TRP A 87 -11.34 3.23 -9.74
CA TRP A 87 -10.17 3.82 -10.40
C TRP A 87 -10.49 5.21 -10.97
N PRO A 88 -9.52 6.16 -10.92
CA PRO A 88 -9.69 7.51 -11.46
C PRO A 88 -9.72 7.50 -12.99
N ALA A 89 -9.98 8.68 -13.57
CA ALA A 89 -9.70 8.94 -14.97
C ALA A 89 -8.22 8.65 -15.31
N LEU A 90 -7.94 8.25 -16.55
CA LEU A 90 -6.56 8.12 -17.01
C LEU A 90 -5.87 9.50 -17.06
N PRO A 91 -4.61 9.62 -16.62
CA PRO A 91 -3.85 10.84 -16.81
C PRO A 91 -3.60 11.06 -18.31
N PRO A 92 -3.45 12.33 -18.77
CA PRO A 92 -3.11 12.60 -20.15
C PRO A 92 -1.81 11.88 -20.52
N ARG A 93 -1.79 11.29 -21.72
CA ARG A 93 -0.58 10.63 -22.24
C ARG A 93 0.50 11.69 -22.46
N PRO A 94 1.77 11.43 -22.07
CA PRO A 94 2.84 12.39 -22.30
C PRO A 94 2.99 12.68 -23.80
N THR A 95 3.20 13.95 -24.10
CA THR A 95 3.42 14.49 -25.45
C THR A 95 4.85 14.28 -25.91
N VAL A 96 5.09 14.31 -27.22
CA VAL A 96 6.45 14.17 -27.79
C VAL A 96 7.41 15.19 -27.17
N ASP A 97 6.99 16.45 -27.08
CA ASP A 97 7.79 17.54 -26.49
C ASP A 97 8.20 17.23 -25.04
N GLU A 98 7.30 16.70 -24.22
CA GLU A 98 7.62 16.30 -22.84
C GLU A 98 8.61 15.13 -22.78
N LEU A 99 8.52 14.20 -23.73
CA LEU A 99 9.42 13.05 -23.81
C LEU A 99 10.83 13.49 -24.20
N GLU A 100 10.96 14.34 -25.22
CA GLU A 100 12.22 14.88 -25.73
C GLU A 100 12.88 15.80 -24.69
N ALA A 101 12.10 16.62 -23.98
CA ALA A 101 12.61 17.49 -22.92
C ALA A 101 13.31 16.74 -21.77
N ARG A 102 12.95 15.46 -21.54
CA ARG A 102 13.55 14.61 -20.50
C ARG A 102 14.58 13.62 -21.04
N GLN A 103 14.78 13.56 -22.35
CA GLN A 103 15.75 12.70 -22.99
C GLN A 103 17.17 13.22 -22.75
N ARG A 104 18.10 12.33 -22.41
CA ARG A 104 19.52 12.65 -22.31
C ARG A 104 20.25 12.33 -23.62
N PRO A 105 21.41 12.95 -23.88
CA PRO A 105 22.23 12.58 -25.02
C PRO A 105 22.51 11.06 -25.03
N GLN A 106 22.42 10.46 -26.21
CA GLN A 106 22.62 9.02 -26.43
C GLN A 106 21.56 8.11 -25.77
N GLU A 107 20.38 8.63 -25.44
CA GLU A 107 19.23 7.81 -25.05
C GLU A 107 18.26 7.62 -26.23
N THR A 108 17.56 6.50 -26.28
CA THR A 108 16.39 6.27 -27.13
C THR A 108 15.15 6.23 -26.26
N ILE A 109 14.11 6.98 -26.66
CA ILE A 109 12.84 7.06 -25.95
C ILE A 109 12.02 5.78 -26.23
N GLY A 110 11.62 5.09 -25.17
CA GLY A 110 10.72 3.94 -25.23
C GLY A 110 9.25 4.34 -25.40
N THR A 111 8.39 3.33 -25.53
CA THR A 111 6.94 3.58 -25.61
C THR A 111 6.38 3.93 -24.23
N PRO A 112 5.64 5.05 -24.07
CA PRO A 112 4.93 5.34 -22.82
C PRO A 112 4.00 4.19 -22.44
N ARG A 113 4.16 3.69 -21.21
CA ARG A 113 3.36 2.60 -20.65
C ARG A 113 2.64 3.07 -19.39
N LEU A 114 1.39 2.66 -19.26
CA LEU A 114 0.57 3.01 -18.10
C LEU A 114 0.86 2.03 -16.97
N ASN A 115 1.37 2.54 -15.85
CA ASN A 115 1.54 1.78 -14.63
C ASN A 115 0.31 1.93 -13.73
N LYS A 116 -0.19 0.80 -13.22
CA LYS A 116 -1.26 0.74 -12.22
C LYS A 116 -0.65 0.37 -10.88
N SER A 117 -0.93 1.14 -9.83
CA SER A 117 -0.53 0.79 -8.46
C SER A 117 -1.68 1.00 -7.47
N VAL A 118 -1.62 0.25 -6.37
CA VAL A 118 -2.56 0.38 -5.26
C VAL A 118 -1.78 0.36 -3.95
N GLU A 119 -2.06 1.33 -3.09
CA GLU A 119 -1.58 1.36 -1.71
C GLU A 119 -2.75 1.14 -0.77
N TYR A 120 -2.56 0.33 0.27
CA TYR A 120 -3.62 0.00 1.23
C TYR A 120 -3.26 0.51 2.60
N PHE A 121 -4.25 1.09 3.28
CA PHE A 121 -4.12 1.62 4.62
C PHE A 121 -5.34 1.24 5.46
N VAL A 122 -5.14 1.22 6.77
CA VAL A 122 -6.23 1.19 7.75
C VAL A 122 -6.06 2.38 8.67
N THR A 123 -7.13 3.14 8.83
CA THR A 123 -7.24 4.13 9.89
C THR A 123 -8.02 3.51 11.04
N PHE A 124 -7.52 3.58 12.26
CA PHE A 124 -8.23 3.08 13.44
C PHE A 124 -7.93 3.95 14.65
N ARG A 125 -8.79 3.86 15.66
CA ARG A 125 -8.67 4.67 16.88
C ARG A 125 -8.67 3.81 18.13
N ASN A 126 -7.65 4.01 18.96
CA ASN A 126 -7.62 3.56 20.35
C ASN A 126 -8.46 4.51 21.23
N PRO A 127 -9.26 4.00 22.18
CA PRO A 127 -9.96 4.85 23.14
C PRO A 127 -8.97 5.78 23.87
N GLY A 128 -9.21 7.09 23.81
CA GLY A 128 -8.34 8.09 24.43
C GLY A 128 -7.14 8.55 23.59
N GLU A 129 -6.92 7.96 22.41
CA GLU A 129 -5.82 8.32 21.51
C GLU A 129 -6.33 8.98 20.21
N PRO A 130 -5.45 9.70 19.48
CA PRO A 130 -5.74 10.15 18.13
C PRO A 130 -5.88 8.97 17.14
N ASN A 131 -6.48 9.25 15.98
CA ASN A 131 -6.54 8.29 14.89
C ASN A 131 -5.12 7.93 14.41
N ARG A 132 -4.91 6.66 14.09
CA ARG A 132 -3.69 6.15 13.48
C ARG A 132 -4.01 5.61 12.11
N THR A 133 -3.27 6.05 11.10
CA THR A 133 -3.34 5.50 9.74
C THR A 133 -2.05 4.73 9.48
N LEU A 134 -2.17 3.43 9.23
CA LEU A 134 -1.03 2.55 9.02
C LEU A 134 -1.15 1.80 7.68
N PRO A 135 -0.03 1.58 6.98
CA PRO A 135 -0.02 0.78 5.76
C PRO A 135 -0.36 -0.68 6.06
N THR A 136 -0.93 -1.36 5.07
CA THR A 136 -1.26 -2.78 5.13
C THR A 136 -1.25 -3.43 3.74
N ARG A 137 -1.76 -4.65 3.65
CA ARG A 137 -1.97 -5.42 2.42
C ARG A 137 -3.45 -5.60 2.08
N TYR A 138 -3.71 -6.01 0.85
CA TYR A 138 -5.05 -6.16 0.28
C TYR A 138 -5.99 -7.02 1.14
N GLU A 139 -5.50 -8.13 1.69
CA GLU A 139 -6.32 -9.07 2.46
C GLU A 139 -6.90 -8.42 3.73
N ILE A 140 -6.08 -7.61 4.40
CA ILE A 140 -6.47 -6.87 5.60
C ILE A 140 -7.45 -5.75 5.21
N TYR A 141 -7.14 -5.00 4.16
CA TYR A 141 -8.06 -3.99 3.62
C TYR A 141 -9.45 -4.59 3.36
N ARG A 142 -9.56 -5.72 2.64
CA ARG A 142 -10.87 -6.34 2.38
C ARG A 142 -11.57 -6.84 3.63
N GLN A 143 -10.83 -7.36 4.60
CA GLN A 143 -11.42 -7.79 5.86
C GLN A 143 -12.02 -6.61 6.62
N VAL A 144 -11.33 -5.46 6.65
CA VAL A 144 -11.83 -4.24 7.29
C VAL A 144 -13.06 -3.72 6.55
N VAL A 145 -13.05 -3.67 5.21
CA VAL A 145 -14.23 -3.25 4.43
C VAL A 145 -15.46 -4.13 4.75
N ARG A 146 -15.30 -5.45 4.75
CA ARG A 146 -16.41 -6.39 5.08
C ARG A 146 -16.97 -6.16 6.48
N SER A 147 -16.11 -5.83 7.42
CA SER A 147 -16.49 -5.65 8.83
C SER A 147 -17.11 -4.27 9.07
N TYR A 148 -16.75 -3.26 8.26
CA TYR A 148 -17.21 -1.88 8.37
C TYR A 148 -18.73 -1.76 8.23
N GLU A 149 -19.34 -2.47 7.27
CA GLU A 149 -20.80 -2.46 7.05
C GLU A 149 -21.57 -2.91 8.29
N GLN A 150 -21.02 -3.86 9.04
CA GLN A 150 -21.66 -4.44 10.23
C GLN A 150 -21.19 -3.76 11.53
N ARG A 151 -20.25 -2.80 11.45
CA ARG A 151 -19.56 -2.19 12.59
C ARG A 151 -19.01 -3.23 13.58
N GLN A 152 -18.58 -4.39 13.07
CA GLN A 152 -18.06 -5.47 13.90
C GLN A 152 -16.77 -5.01 14.58
N PRO A 153 -16.56 -5.22 15.89
CA PRO A 153 -15.29 -4.88 16.52
C PRO A 153 -14.14 -5.67 15.88
N LEU A 154 -13.03 -4.98 15.63
CA LEU A 154 -11.83 -5.58 15.04
C LEU A 154 -10.67 -5.47 16.01
N GLN A 155 -9.92 -6.55 16.16
CA GLN A 155 -8.60 -6.55 16.79
C GLN A 155 -7.53 -6.47 15.69
N PHE A 156 -6.80 -5.37 15.65
CA PHE A 156 -5.65 -5.15 14.79
C PHE A 156 -4.39 -5.67 15.47
N VAL A 157 -3.56 -6.40 14.73
CA VAL A 157 -2.22 -6.82 15.15
C VAL A 157 -1.22 -5.98 14.40
N LEU A 158 -0.39 -5.24 15.14
CA LEU A 158 0.55 -4.29 14.57
C LEU A 158 1.89 -4.96 14.26
N GLY A 159 2.55 -4.46 13.21
CA GLY A 159 3.88 -4.89 12.81
C GLY A 159 4.98 -4.30 13.67
N ILE A 160 6.23 -4.55 13.26
CA ILE A 160 7.43 -4.07 13.95
C ILE A 160 7.34 -2.54 14.13
N ASN A 161 7.65 -2.08 15.36
CA ASN A 161 7.58 -0.67 15.75
C ASN A 161 6.21 -0.02 15.52
N ASN A 162 5.14 -0.81 15.44
CA ASN A 162 3.79 -0.36 15.13
C ASN A 162 3.67 0.43 13.81
N GLY A 163 4.51 0.07 12.84
CA GLY A 163 4.61 0.75 11.54
C GLY A 163 3.63 0.25 10.46
N SER A 164 2.94 -0.86 10.70
CA SER A 164 1.99 -1.48 9.75
C SER A 164 0.90 -2.25 10.51
N VAL A 165 -0.19 -2.59 9.81
CA VAL A 165 -1.15 -3.60 10.28
C VAL A 165 -0.84 -4.92 9.58
N GLU A 166 -0.43 -5.92 10.38
CA GLU A 166 -0.01 -7.23 9.90
C GLU A 166 -1.14 -8.27 9.94
N ASN A 167 -2.12 -8.09 10.82
CA ASN A 167 -3.29 -8.95 10.88
C ASN A 167 -4.51 -8.22 11.42
N VAL A 168 -5.69 -8.76 11.15
CA VAL A 168 -6.94 -8.28 11.73
C VAL A 168 -7.86 -9.46 12.04
N VAL A 169 -8.44 -9.47 13.24
CA VAL A 169 -9.30 -10.54 13.74
C VAL A 169 -10.65 -9.94 14.13
N PRO A 170 -11.75 -10.31 13.45
CA PRO A 170 -13.09 -9.96 13.88
C PRO A 170 -13.41 -10.55 15.25
N GLN A 171 -14.08 -9.77 16.10
CA GLN A 171 -14.50 -10.17 17.45
C GLN A 171 -15.98 -10.54 17.49
#